data_AF-A0A920T147-F1
#
_entry.id   AF-A0A920T147-F1
#
_cell.length_a   1.000
_cell.length_b   1.000
_cell.length_c   1.000
_cell.angle_alpha   90.00
_cell.angle_beta   90.00
_cell.angle_gamma   90.00
#
_symmetry.space_group_name_H-M   'P 1'
#
loop_
_entity.id
_entity.type
_entity.pdbx_description
1 polymer ?
#
loop_
_entity_poly.entity_id
_entity_poly.type
_entity_poly.pdbx_seq_one_letter_code
_entity_poly.pdbx_strand_id
1 'polypeptide(L)'
;MNNLYKTQRLAIKYSINPQLSLESSIDKHHQFVHRLFGDHSTRGPKYGGISSQIIPCISSTNYHSGINWDANMYSVSLSGYFRS
;
A
#
# COMPACT_ATOMS: atom_id res chain seq x y z
N MET A 1 15.21 -15.13 15.47
CA MET A 1 15.69 -14.45 14.25
C MET A 1 14.85 -13.19 14.06
N ASN A 2 15.44 -12.02 14.29
CA ASN A 2 14.76 -10.73 14.10
C ASN A 2 14.79 -10.37 12.61
N ASN A 3 13.78 -10.78 11.85
CA ASN A 3 13.51 -10.17 10.54
C ASN A 3 12.88 -8.80 10.80
N LEU A 4 13.69 -7.75 10.79
CA LEU A 4 13.21 -6.38 10.83
C LEU A 4 12.57 -6.05 9.47
N TYR A 5 11.24 -5.97 9.43
CA TYR A 5 10.50 -5.55 8.24
C TYR A 5 10.72 -4.06 8.01
N LYS A 6 11.38 -3.71 6.91
CA LYS A 6 11.73 -2.32 6.59
C LYS A 6 10.78 -1.77 5.55
N THR A 7 9.89 -0.87 5.96
CA THR A 7 9.05 -0.08 5.06
C THR A 7 9.85 1.13 4.57
N GLN A 8 10.23 1.12 3.30
CA GLN A 8 10.89 2.26 2.65
C GLN A 8 9.92 2.85 1.63
N ARG A 9 9.84 4.18 1.62
CA ARG A 9 9.11 4.93 0.59
C ARG A 9 10.03 5.99 0.02
N LEU A 10 10.11 6.03 -1.30
CA LEU A 10 10.74 7.11 -2.05
C LEU A 10 9.65 7.77 -2.88
N ALA A 11 9.51 9.08 -2.76
CA ALA A 11 8.54 9.85 -3.53
C ALA A 11 9.24 11.09 -4.10
N ILE A 12 8.97 11.37 -5.37
CA ILE A 12 9.50 12.52 -6.09
C ILE A 12 8.29 13.27 -6.64
N LYS A 13 8.28 14.59 -6.43
CA LYS A 13 7.34 15.50 -7.05
C LYS A 13 8.12 16.55 -7.81
N TYR A 14 7.81 16.70 -9.08
CA TYR A 14 8.39 17.70 -9.96
C TYR A 14 7.30 18.64 -10.46
N SER A 15 7.38 19.91 -10.06
CA SER A 15 6.49 20.94 -10.56
C SER A 15 7.11 21.55 -11.80
N ILE A 16 6.53 21.29 -12.97
CA ILE A 16 6.99 21.85 -14.25
C ILE A 16 6.63 23.34 -14.29
N ASN A 17 5.38 23.65 -13.94
CA ASN A 17 4.83 25.00 -13.83
C ASN A 17 3.95 25.08 -12.57
N PRO A 18 3.52 26.28 -12.11
CA PRO A 18 2.57 26.40 -11.00
C PRO A 18 1.28 25.61 -11.21
N GLN A 19 0.95 25.37 -12.48
CA GLN A 19 -0.24 24.67 -12.93
C GLN A 19 -0.01 23.18 -13.19
N LEU A 20 1.22 22.72 -13.45
CA LEU A 20 1.47 21.34 -13.87
C LEU A 20 2.52 20.69 -12.97
N SER A 21 2.15 19.59 -12.33
CA SER A 21 3.06 18.79 -11.51
C SER A 21 3.00 17.31 -11.86
N LEU A 22 4.15 16.67 -11.79
CA LEU A 22 4.32 15.25 -11.97
C LEU A 22 4.76 14.64 -10.65
N GLU A 23 4.18 13.52 -10.28
CA GLU A 23 4.50 12.78 -9.07
C GLU A 23 4.83 11.34 -9.43
N SER A 24 5.81 10.78 -8.75
CA SER A 24 6.09 9.35 -8.80
C SER A 24 6.57 8.88 -7.44
N SER A 25 6.11 7.72 -7.00
CA SER A 25 6.54 7.13 -5.75
C SER A 25 6.61 5.62 -5.83
N ILE A 26 7.56 5.08 -5.10
CA ILE A 26 7.76 3.64 -4.90
C ILE A 26 7.77 3.39 -3.40
N ASP A 27 6.98 2.43 -2.95
CA ASP A 27 6.94 2.04 -1.55
C ASP A 27 6.97 0.52 -1.37
N LYS A 28 7.62 0.09 -0.29
CA LYS A 28 7.51 -1.27 0.22
C LYS A 28 6.53 -1.26 1.38
N HIS A 29 5.41 -1.96 1.20
CA HIS A 29 4.38 -2.11 2.20
C HIS A 29 4.42 -3.51 2.81
N HIS A 30 4.28 -3.58 4.12
CA HIS A 30 4.20 -4.83 4.87
C HIS A 30 2.93 -4.80 5.73
N GLN A 31 1.98 -5.69 5.42
CA GLN A 31 0.75 -5.84 6.19
C GLN A 31 0.86 -7.10 7.05
N PHE A 32 0.74 -6.92 8.36
CA PHE A 32 0.69 -8.01 9.33
C PHE A 32 -0.76 -8.39 9.59
N VAL A 33 -1.10 -9.64 9.33
CA VAL A 33 -2.44 -10.16 9.64
C VAL A 33 -2.52 -10.43 11.14
N HIS A 34 -3.20 -9.57 11.89
CA HIS A 34 -3.35 -9.78 13.33
C HIS A 34 -4.23 -11.01 13.62
N ARG A 35 -3.77 -11.88 14.54
CA ARG A 35 -4.58 -12.97 15.09
C ARG A 35 -5.71 -12.38 15.93
N LEU A 36 -6.95 -12.83 15.71
CA LEU A 36 -7.99 -12.76 16.74
C LEU A 36 -7.64 -13.83 17.77
N PHE A 37 -7.27 -13.42 18.98
CA PHE A 37 -6.78 -14.33 20.04
C PHE A 37 -7.76 -15.48 20.31
N GLY A 38 -7.25 -16.71 20.32
CA GLY A 38 -7.97 -17.94 20.68
C GLY A 38 -7.32 -19.19 20.07
N ASP A 39 -7.02 -20.20 20.88
CA ASP A 39 -6.62 -21.52 20.38
C ASP A 39 -7.84 -22.19 19.74
N HIS A 40 -7.69 -22.67 18.50
CA HIS A 40 -8.79 -23.23 17.70
C HIS A 40 -9.97 -22.29 17.46
N SER A 41 -9.70 -21.00 17.17
CA SER A 41 -10.72 -20.00 16.83
C SER A 41 -11.50 -20.38 15.56
N THR A 42 -12.60 -21.10 15.75
CA THR A 42 -13.68 -21.28 14.78
C THR A 42 -14.67 -20.16 14.99
N ARG A 43 -14.67 -19.16 14.11
CA ARG A 43 -15.70 -18.13 14.10
C ARG A 43 -17.00 -18.70 13.49
N GLY A 44 -17.69 -19.55 14.25
CA GLY A 44 -19.07 -19.98 13.97
C GLY A 44 -19.30 -20.84 12.70
N PRO A 45 -20.49 -21.42 12.53
CA PRO A 45 -20.71 -22.66 11.78
C PRO A 45 -20.82 -22.51 10.25
N LYS A 46 -20.25 -21.47 9.63
CA LYS A 46 -20.37 -21.27 8.16
C LYS A 46 -19.09 -20.95 7.39
N TYR A 47 -17.98 -20.60 8.03
CA TYR A 47 -16.72 -20.37 7.32
C TYR A 47 -15.52 -20.83 8.16
N GLY A 48 -15.10 -22.07 7.93
CA GLY A 48 -13.93 -22.68 8.58
C GLY A 48 -12.64 -22.16 7.99
N GLY A 49 -12.05 -21.14 8.61
CA GLY A 49 -10.65 -20.77 8.39
C GLY A 49 -9.79 -21.34 9.51
N ILE A 50 -8.84 -22.23 9.20
CA ILE A 50 -7.86 -22.71 10.16
C ILE A 50 -6.79 -21.62 10.31
N SER A 51 -6.60 -21.08 11.51
CA SER A 51 -5.51 -20.12 11.76
C SER A 51 -4.17 -20.85 11.87
N SER A 52 -3.20 -20.51 11.03
CA SER A 52 -1.82 -21.01 11.12
C SER A 52 -1.07 -20.35 12.29
N GLN A 53 -0.14 -21.09 12.94
CA GLN A 53 0.78 -20.52 13.95
C GLN A 53 1.82 -19.58 13.32
N ILE A 54 2.04 -19.70 12.01
CA ILE A 54 2.92 -18.81 11.24
C ILE A 54 2.01 -17.82 10.50
N ILE A 55 1.96 -16.58 10.99
CA ILE A 55 1.25 -15.48 10.33
C ILE A 55 2.14 -15.00 9.17
N PRO A 56 1.72 -15.17 7.90
CA PRO A 56 2.48 -14.63 6.79
C PRO A 56 2.42 -13.10 6.81
N CYS A 57 3.57 -12.45 6.61
CA CYS A 57 3.61 -11.03 6.29
C CYS A 57 3.23 -10.86 4.81
N ILE A 58 2.16 -10.12 4.53
CA ILE A 58 1.83 -9.74 3.16
C ILE A 58 2.71 -8.55 2.81
N SER A 59 3.74 -8.79 2.02
CA SER A 59 4.61 -7.73 1.48
C SER A 59 4.21 -7.39 0.06
N SER A 60 4.11 -6.11 -0.27
CA SER A 60 3.98 -5.66 -1.66
C SER A 60 4.91 -4.50 -1.96
N THR A 61 5.35 -4.41 -3.21
CA THR A 61 6.03 -3.22 -3.72
C THR A 61 5.04 -2.46 -4.57
N ASN A 62 4.74 -1.24 -4.15
CA ASN A 62 3.76 -0.39 -4.78
C ASN A 62 4.49 0.69 -5.57
N TYR A 63 3.98 0.96 -6.75
CA TYR A 63 4.44 2.00 -7.66
C TYR A 63 3.26 2.90 -7.97
N HIS A 64 3.46 4.19 -7.81
CA HIS A 64 2.47 5.20 -8.11
C HIS A 64 3.11 6.26 -8.99
N SER A 65 2.43 6.64 -10.05
CA SER A 65 2.84 7.77 -10.90
C SER A 65 1.62 8.58 -11.26
N GLY A 66 1.74 9.90 -11.20
CA GLY A 66 0.63 10.82 -11.42
C GLY A 66 1.06 12.10 -12.11
N ILE A 67 0.12 12.70 -12.81
CA ILE A 67 0.24 14.01 -13.43
C ILE A 67 -0.97 14.81 -12.96
N ASN A 68 -0.70 15.97 -12.37
CA ASN A 68 -1.71 16.89 -11.89
C ASN A 68 -1.60 18.19 -12.67
N TRP A 69 -2.68 18.59 -13.31
CA TRP A 69 -2.83 19.88 -13.98
C TRP A 69 -3.91 20.69 -13.27
N ASP A 70 -3.50 21.73 -12.56
CA ASP A 70 -4.36 22.72 -11.93
C ASP A 70 -4.38 24.01 -12.76
N ALA A 71 -5.50 24.28 -13.41
CA ALA A 71 -5.70 25.47 -14.21
C ALA A 71 -6.80 26.33 -13.60
N ASN A 72 -6.56 26.88 -12.40
CA ASN A 72 -7.27 27.98 -11.68
C ASN A 72 -8.81 27.88 -11.55
N MET A 73 -9.52 27.63 -12.65
CA MET A 73 -10.93 27.28 -12.75
C MET A 73 -11.19 25.75 -12.80
N TYR A 74 -10.21 24.93 -13.20
CA TYR A 74 -10.37 23.48 -13.30
C TYR A 74 -9.08 22.74 -12.92
N SER A 75 -9.22 21.61 -12.23
CA SER A 75 -8.09 20.74 -11.88
C SER A 75 -8.34 19.34 -12.44
N VAL A 76 -7.36 18.82 -13.17
CA VAL A 76 -7.38 17.49 -13.79
C VAL A 76 -6.19 16.72 -13.24
N SER A 77 -6.46 15.54 -12.69
CA SER A 77 -5.41 14.62 -12.26
C SER A 77 -5.55 13.27 -12.94
N LEU A 78 -4.43 12.71 -13.36
CA LEU A 78 -4.31 11.38 -13.90
C LEU A 78 -3.27 10.64 -13.08
N SER A 79 -3.63 9.48 -12.52
CA SER A 79 -2.69 8.65 -11.79
C SER A 79 -2.83 7.19 -12.15
N GLY A 80 -1.70 6.49 -12.15
CA GLY A 80 -1.57 5.05 -12.35
C GLY A 80 -0.93 4.44 -11.12
N TYR A 81 -1.54 3.34 -10.65
CA TYR A 81 -1.07 2.58 -9.50
C TYR A 81 -0.82 1.14 -9.90
N PHE A 82 0.33 0.61 -9.53
CA PHE A 82 0.72 -0.77 -9.77
C PHE A 82 1.23 -1.39 -8.47
N ARG A 83 0.72 -2.57 -8.14
CA ARG A 83 1.10 -3.33 -6.94
C ARG A 83 1.60 -4.69 -7.36
N SER A 84 2.84 -5.00 -6.98
CA SER A 84 3.48 -6.32 -7.16
C SER A 84 3.71 -7.03 -5.83
#